data_AF-A0A9X5CN91-F1
#
_entry.id   AF-A0A9X5CN91-F1
#
_cell.length_a   1.000
_cell.length_b   1.000
_cell.length_c   1.000
_cell.angle_alpha   90.00
_cell.angle_beta   90.00
_cell.angle_gamma   90.00
#
_symmetry.space_group_name_H-M   'P 1'
#
loop_
_entity.id
_entity.type
_entity.pdbx_description
1 polymer ?
#
loop_
_entity_poly.entity_id
_entity_poly.type
_entity_poly.pdbx_seq_one_letter_code
_entity_poly.pdbx_strand_id
1 'polypeptide(L)'
;MSTVTVPTAAGADLPARGALRALLPALAAHRAMTARTCAAALLEQGSLVALVTLAAHTVGIAVIEGRAPTAGTVTALVALVLVRALMTWREMDLSHDLAYRVLAALRVHVFDGMARSAPARVAGRRSGDLAATAMADVEALEFFYAHTTAQLLAAGTVFTGGSVLLILVEPWLLVAVLPVAALLAAAPFADAGARTV
;
A
#
# COMPACT_ATOMS: atom_id res chain seq x y z
N MET A 1 -3.84 51.10 12.59
CA MET A 1 -3.60 49.64 12.73
C MET A 1 -4.71 48.91 11.98
N SER A 2 -4.49 48.61 10.70
CA SER A 2 -5.47 47.90 9.87
C SER A 2 -5.34 46.40 10.13
N THR A 3 -6.39 45.80 10.67
CA THR A 3 -6.51 44.37 10.89
C THR A 3 -6.64 43.65 9.55
N VAL A 4 -5.64 42.85 9.21
CA VAL A 4 -5.71 41.88 8.10
C VAL A 4 -6.60 40.73 8.57
N THR A 5 -7.84 40.69 8.09
CA THR A 5 -8.69 39.51 8.20
C THR A 5 -8.18 38.44 7.24
N VAL A 6 -7.49 37.44 7.78
CA VAL A 6 -7.20 36.19 7.06
C VAL A 6 -8.55 35.54 6.75
N PRO A 7 -8.84 35.16 5.48
CA PRO A 7 -10.04 34.38 5.19
C PRO A 7 -9.90 33.05 5.91
N THR A 8 -10.78 32.81 6.89
CA THR A 8 -10.98 31.50 7.50
C THR A 8 -11.28 30.52 6.38
N ALA A 9 -10.51 29.43 6.31
CA ALA A 9 -10.69 28.35 5.36
C ALA A 9 -12.13 27.80 5.48
N ALA A 10 -13.00 28.31 4.61
CA ALA A 10 -14.37 27.86 4.50
C ALA A 10 -14.36 26.41 3.98
N GLY A 11 -14.90 25.51 4.79
CA GLY A 11 -15.32 24.16 4.41
C GLY A 11 -14.24 23.30 3.75
N ALA A 12 -13.42 22.62 4.54
CA ALA A 12 -12.83 21.37 4.05
C ALA A 12 -13.98 20.38 3.86
N ASP A 13 -14.60 20.39 2.68
CA ASP A 13 -15.57 19.38 2.28
C ASP A 13 -14.94 18.01 2.53
N LEU A 14 -15.58 17.21 3.39
CA LEU A 14 -15.12 15.85 3.66
C LEU A 14 -14.98 15.12 2.32
N PRO A 15 -13.83 14.47 2.05
CA PRO A 15 -13.57 13.87 0.76
C PRO A 15 -14.74 12.96 0.35
N ALA A 16 -15.27 13.19 -0.85
CA ALA A 16 -16.44 12.47 -1.35
C ALA A 16 -16.21 10.96 -1.25
N ARG A 17 -17.19 10.23 -0.71
CA ARG A 17 -17.16 8.76 -0.60
C ARG A 17 -16.89 8.17 -1.98
N GLY A 18 -15.69 7.66 -2.22
CA GLY A 18 -15.28 7.09 -3.51
C GLY A 18 -14.06 7.73 -4.18
N ALA A 19 -13.43 8.76 -3.59
CA ALA A 19 -12.22 9.39 -4.14
C ALA A 19 -11.11 8.36 -4.50
N LEU A 20 -10.85 7.38 -3.62
CA LEU A 20 -9.88 6.31 -3.89
C LEU A 20 -10.29 5.41 -5.06
N ARG A 21 -11.59 5.13 -5.22
CA ARG A 21 -12.09 4.31 -6.35
C ARG A 21 -11.94 5.03 -7.68
N ALA A 22 -12.00 6.36 -7.69
CA ALA A 22 -11.78 7.16 -8.88
C ALA A 22 -10.33 7.10 -9.40
N LEU A 23 -9.38 6.67 -8.56
CA LEU A 23 -7.95 6.52 -8.93
C LEU A 23 -7.63 5.15 -9.55
N LEU A 24 -8.46 4.13 -9.29
CA LEU A 24 -8.25 2.76 -9.81
C LEU A 24 -8.23 2.66 -11.35
N PRO A 25 -9.05 3.42 -12.12
CA PRO A 25 -8.99 3.39 -13.57
C PRO A 25 -7.63 3.80 -14.15
N ALA A 26 -6.85 4.64 -13.45
CA ALA A 26 -5.51 5.03 -13.89
C ALA A 26 -4.55 3.83 -13.94
N LEU A 27 -4.71 2.86 -13.05
CA LEU A 27 -3.98 1.59 -13.07
C LEU A 27 -4.45 0.66 -14.19
N ALA A 28 -5.71 0.78 -14.63
CA ALA A 28 -6.26 -0.04 -15.70
C ALA A 28 -5.63 0.27 -17.07
N ALA A 29 -4.99 1.44 -17.24
CA ALA A 29 -4.19 1.72 -18.44
C ALA A 29 -2.93 0.83 -18.54
N HIS A 30 -2.45 0.30 -17.42
CA HIS A 30 -1.21 -0.48 -17.32
C HIS A 30 -1.42 -1.89 -16.74
N ARG A 31 -2.53 -2.57 -17.11
CA ARG A 31 -2.96 -3.86 -16.49
C ARG A 31 -1.88 -4.92 -16.39
N ALA A 32 -1.09 -5.12 -17.44
CA ALA A 32 -0.02 -6.13 -17.45
C ALA A 32 1.12 -5.79 -16.46
N MET A 33 1.37 -4.50 -16.24
CA MET A 33 2.36 -4.05 -15.27
C MET A 33 1.81 -4.12 -13.86
N THR A 34 0.58 -3.64 -13.64
CA THR A 34 -0.14 -3.79 -12.37
C THR A 34 -0.20 -5.26 -11.94
N ALA A 35 -0.51 -6.18 -12.85
CA ALA A 35 -0.52 -7.61 -12.55
C ALA A 35 0.86 -8.13 -12.12
N ARG A 36 1.95 -7.70 -12.78
CA ARG A 36 3.32 -8.06 -12.41
C ARG A 36 3.70 -7.51 -11.04
N THR A 37 3.35 -6.25 -10.74
CA THR A 37 3.60 -5.63 -9.43
C THR A 37 2.82 -6.36 -8.33
N CYS A 38 1.54 -6.67 -8.55
CA CYS A 38 0.75 -7.46 -7.61
C CYS A 38 1.31 -8.87 -7.40
N ALA A 39 1.77 -9.54 -8.46
CA ALA A 39 2.40 -10.84 -8.35
C ALA A 39 3.71 -10.79 -7.55
N ALA A 40 4.55 -9.78 -7.79
CA ALA A 40 5.78 -9.56 -7.03
C ALA A 40 5.49 -9.30 -5.55
N ALA A 41 4.49 -8.46 -5.24
CA ALA A 41 4.06 -8.20 -3.87
C ALA A 41 3.54 -9.48 -3.18
N LEU A 42 2.75 -10.31 -3.88
CA LEU A 42 2.29 -11.59 -3.34
C LEU A 42 3.44 -12.58 -3.09
N LEU A 43 4.44 -12.63 -3.98
CA LEU A 43 5.61 -13.48 -3.81
C LEU A 43 6.50 -13.00 -2.67
N GLU A 44 6.69 -11.68 -2.52
CA GLU A 44 7.39 -11.07 -1.40
C GLU A 44 6.71 -11.48 -0.08
N GLN A 45 5.41 -11.24 0.04
CA GLN A 45 4.65 -11.53 1.25
C GLN A 45 4.59 -13.04 1.54
N GLY A 46 4.37 -13.85 0.49
CA GLY A 46 4.36 -15.30 0.59
C GLY A 46 5.70 -15.90 1.02
N SER A 47 6.81 -15.33 0.54
CA SER A 47 8.15 -15.74 0.96
C SER A 47 8.41 -15.44 2.43
N LEU A 48 7.91 -14.29 2.94
CA LEU A 48 7.98 -13.96 4.36
C LEU A 48 7.17 -14.94 5.21
N VAL A 49 5.92 -15.23 4.80
CA VAL A 49 5.08 -16.21 5.50
C VAL A 49 5.77 -17.57 5.54
N ALA A 50 6.23 -18.08 4.40
CA ALA A 50 6.92 -19.36 4.33
C ALA A 50 8.18 -19.40 5.21
N LEU A 51 8.98 -18.33 5.18
CA LEU A 51 10.18 -18.20 6.00
C LEU A 51 9.86 -18.25 7.51
N VAL A 52 8.89 -17.45 7.96
CA VAL A 52 8.51 -17.39 9.38
C VAL A 52 7.86 -18.69 9.83
N THR A 53 7.00 -19.30 9.02
CA THR A 53 6.37 -20.59 9.34
C THR A 53 7.39 -21.71 9.42
N LEU A 54 8.32 -21.81 8.46
CA LEU A 54 9.36 -22.82 8.49
C LEU A 54 10.30 -22.61 9.68
N ALA A 55 10.70 -21.37 9.95
CA ALA A 55 11.53 -21.05 11.12
C ALA A 55 10.83 -21.45 12.43
N ALA A 56 9.56 -21.06 12.62
CA ALA A 56 8.78 -21.42 13.80
C ALA A 56 8.63 -22.94 13.95
N HIS A 57 8.37 -23.66 12.85
CA HIS A 57 8.29 -25.12 12.85
C HIS A 57 9.62 -25.77 13.27
N THR A 58 10.75 -25.29 12.74
CA THR A 58 12.08 -25.84 13.09
C THR A 58 12.44 -25.65 14.54
N VAL A 59 12.14 -24.47 15.10
CA VAL A 59 12.37 -24.18 16.52
C VAL A 59 11.45 -25.05 17.37
N GLY A 60 10.17 -25.20 16.98
CA GLY A 60 9.22 -26.05 17.68
C GLY A 60 9.68 -27.51 17.78
N ILE A 61 10.11 -28.11 16.66
CA ILE A 61 10.63 -29.49 16.64
C ILE A 61 11.92 -29.61 17.45
N ALA A 62 12.83 -28.64 17.36
CA ALA A 62 14.06 -28.66 18.15
C ALA A 62 13.79 -28.61 19.66
N VAL A 63 12.81 -27.83 20.10
CA VAL A 63 12.44 -27.69 21.52
C VAL A 63 11.66 -28.91 22.03
N ILE A 64 10.69 -29.41 21.26
CA ILE A 64 9.78 -30.48 21.71
C ILE A 64 10.45 -31.85 21.59
N GLU A 65 11.17 -32.09 20.50
CA GLU A 65 11.70 -33.41 20.16
C GLU A 65 13.22 -33.52 20.40
N GLY A 66 13.89 -32.42 20.74
CA GLY A 66 15.34 -32.38 20.93
C GLY A 66 16.15 -32.60 19.64
N ARG A 67 15.50 -32.50 18.46
CA ARG A 67 16.12 -32.76 17.16
C ARG A 67 16.69 -31.48 16.56
N ALA A 68 18.00 -31.47 16.31
CA ALA A 68 18.65 -30.35 15.64
C ALA A 68 18.12 -30.18 14.20
N PRO A 69 18.08 -28.94 13.67
CA PRO A 69 17.68 -28.69 12.29
C PRO A 69 18.57 -29.46 11.30
N THR A 70 17.95 -30.11 10.31
CA THR A 70 18.71 -30.79 9.27
C THR A 70 19.40 -29.79 8.34
N ALA A 71 20.50 -30.20 7.69
CA ALA A 71 21.17 -29.39 6.68
C ALA A 71 20.22 -28.97 5.54
N GLY A 72 19.28 -29.84 5.16
CA GLY A 72 18.26 -29.54 4.15
C GLY A 72 17.35 -28.39 4.60
N THR A 73 16.93 -28.38 5.85
CA THR A 73 16.08 -27.31 6.40
C THR A 73 16.81 -25.98 6.49
N VAL A 74 18.08 -25.99 6.93
CA VAL A 74 18.93 -24.78 6.94
C VAL A 74 19.11 -24.24 5.52
N THR A 75 19.36 -25.11 4.56
CA THR A 75 19.47 -24.73 3.14
C THR A 75 18.18 -24.10 2.62
N ALA A 76 17.03 -24.66 2.97
CA ALA A 76 15.72 -24.11 2.59
C ALA A 76 15.48 -22.72 3.21
N LEU A 77 15.84 -22.51 4.48
CA LEU A 77 15.76 -21.20 5.12
C LEU A 77 16.66 -20.15 4.43
N VAL A 78 17.90 -20.52 4.12
CA VAL A 78 18.83 -19.63 3.38
C VAL A 78 18.27 -19.29 2.00
N ALA A 79 17.75 -20.30 1.28
CA ALA A 79 17.13 -20.09 -0.02
C ALA A 79 15.92 -19.15 0.06
N LEU A 80 15.05 -19.32 1.07
CA LEU A 80 13.90 -18.44 1.30
C LEU A 80 14.32 -17.00 1.61
N VAL A 81 15.38 -16.80 2.39
CA VAL A 81 15.92 -15.46 2.65
C VAL A 81 16.41 -14.80 1.35
N LEU A 82 17.12 -15.54 0.50
CA LEU A 82 17.60 -15.03 -0.79
C LEU A 82 16.43 -14.71 -1.74
N VAL A 83 15.44 -15.61 -1.82
CA VAL A 83 14.22 -15.39 -2.61
C VAL A 83 13.50 -14.14 -2.11
N ARG A 84 13.33 -14.00 -0.79
CA ARG A 84 12.70 -12.82 -0.20
C ARG A 84 13.45 -11.54 -0.56
N ALA A 85 14.78 -11.51 -0.37
CA ALA A 85 15.59 -10.35 -0.71
C ALA A 85 15.44 -9.95 -2.18
N LEU A 86 15.44 -10.93 -3.09
CA LEU A 86 15.23 -10.69 -4.51
C LEU A 86 13.80 -10.17 -4.78
N MET A 87 12.78 -10.77 -4.18
CA MET A 87 11.38 -10.35 -4.37
C MET A 87 11.14 -8.95 -3.84
N THR A 88 11.69 -8.58 -2.67
CA THR A 88 11.61 -7.22 -2.14
C THR A 88 12.22 -6.20 -3.11
N TRP A 89 13.39 -6.51 -3.67
CA TRP A 89 14.01 -5.63 -4.67
C TRP A 89 13.16 -5.51 -5.95
N ARG A 90 12.65 -6.64 -6.46
CA ARG A 90 11.80 -6.65 -7.66
C ARG A 90 10.46 -5.96 -7.45
N GLU A 91 9.86 -6.10 -6.27
CA GLU A 91 8.60 -5.44 -5.91
C GLU A 91 8.78 -3.92 -5.90
N MET A 92 9.83 -3.42 -5.25
CA MET A 92 10.16 -1.99 -5.19
C MET A 92 10.42 -1.39 -6.58
N ASP A 93 11.17 -2.10 -7.42
CA ASP A 93 11.45 -1.68 -8.81
C ASP A 93 10.15 -1.57 -9.64
N LEU A 94 9.33 -2.62 -9.61
CA LEU A 94 8.08 -2.67 -10.39
C LEU A 94 7.03 -1.69 -9.90
N SER A 95 6.98 -1.44 -8.59
CA SER A 95 5.98 -0.56 -7.99
C SER A 95 6.28 0.91 -8.26
N HIS A 96 7.54 1.32 -8.20
CA HIS A 96 7.96 2.66 -8.58
C HIS A 96 7.84 2.93 -10.08
N ASP A 97 8.25 1.99 -10.95
CA ASP A 97 8.06 2.17 -12.40
C ASP A 97 6.57 2.32 -12.74
N LEU A 98 5.68 1.58 -12.05
CA LEU A 98 4.23 1.69 -12.25
C LEU A 98 3.72 3.06 -11.81
N ALA A 99 4.13 3.50 -10.61
CA ALA A 99 3.74 4.80 -10.07
C ALA A 99 4.19 5.94 -10.99
N TYR A 100 5.43 5.95 -11.45
CA TYR A 100 5.93 7.02 -12.32
C TYR A 100 5.22 7.08 -13.67
N ARG A 101 4.87 5.94 -14.27
CA ARG A 101 4.06 5.91 -15.51
C ARG A 101 2.67 6.49 -15.29
N VAL A 102 2.02 6.12 -14.19
CA VAL A 102 0.70 6.65 -13.82
C VAL A 102 0.79 8.16 -13.54
N LEU A 103 1.79 8.60 -12.77
CA LEU A 103 2.01 10.02 -12.47
C LEU A 103 2.28 10.83 -13.73
N ALA A 104 3.08 10.32 -14.66
CA ALA A 104 3.34 10.99 -15.93
C ALA A 104 2.05 11.22 -16.74
N ALA A 105 1.17 10.22 -16.82
CA ALA A 105 -0.13 10.36 -17.47
C ALA A 105 -1.04 11.36 -16.75
N LEU A 106 -1.08 11.30 -15.42
CA LEU A 106 -1.88 12.23 -14.61
C LEU A 106 -1.41 13.68 -14.77
N ARG A 107 -0.09 13.92 -14.81
CA ARG A 107 0.46 15.27 -15.04
C ARG A 107 -0.03 15.84 -16.37
N VAL A 108 0.04 15.08 -17.46
CA VAL A 108 -0.47 15.51 -18.78
C VAL A 108 -1.96 15.83 -18.73
N HIS A 109 -2.78 14.95 -18.14
CA HIS A 109 -4.23 15.17 -18.04
C HIS A 109 -4.58 16.43 -17.24
N VAL A 110 -3.84 16.68 -16.16
CA VAL A 110 -4.00 17.89 -15.32
C VAL A 110 -3.63 19.14 -16.11
N PHE A 111 -2.50 19.14 -16.83
CA PHE A 111 -2.11 20.28 -17.67
C PHE A 111 -3.13 20.57 -18.78
N ASP A 112 -3.59 19.54 -19.48
CA ASP A 112 -4.61 19.68 -20.53
C ASP A 112 -5.94 20.21 -19.96
N GLY A 113 -6.33 19.73 -18.78
CA GLY A 113 -7.51 20.23 -18.06
C GLY A 113 -7.38 21.70 -17.69
N MET A 114 -6.23 22.11 -17.16
CA MET A 114 -5.95 23.51 -16.83
C MET A 114 -5.96 24.39 -18.08
N ALA A 115 -5.33 23.95 -19.18
CA ALA A 115 -5.30 24.70 -20.44
C ALA A 115 -6.71 24.95 -21.00
N ARG A 116 -7.60 23.94 -20.95
CA ARG A 116 -9.01 24.10 -21.34
C ARG A 116 -9.82 24.98 -20.41
N SER A 117 -9.46 25.05 -19.13
CA SER A 117 -10.19 25.81 -18.09
C SER A 117 -9.75 27.28 -18.01
N ALA A 118 -8.56 27.59 -18.52
CA ALA A 118 -7.96 28.91 -18.51
C ALA A 118 -8.85 30.04 -19.13
N PRO A 119 -9.64 29.80 -20.20
CA PRO A 119 -10.48 30.84 -20.79
C PRO A 119 -11.63 31.33 -19.89
N ALA A 120 -12.02 30.59 -18.85
CA ALA A 120 -13.26 30.85 -18.09
C ALA A 120 -13.09 31.00 -16.56
N ARG A 121 -11.97 30.58 -15.96
CA ARG A 121 -11.87 30.40 -14.48
C ARG A 121 -10.60 30.92 -13.78
N VAL A 122 -9.73 31.68 -14.45
CA VAL A 122 -8.51 32.26 -13.83
C VAL A 122 -8.78 33.60 -13.11
N ALA A 123 -10.04 33.93 -12.84
CA ALA A 123 -10.40 35.17 -12.15
C ALA A 123 -10.00 35.11 -10.66
N GLY A 124 -8.79 35.57 -10.34
CA GLY A 124 -8.36 35.90 -8.97
C GLY A 124 -7.23 35.06 -8.36
N ARG A 125 -6.69 34.04 -9.03
CA ARG A 125 -5.51 33.26 -8.57
C ARG A 125 -4.43 33.22 -9.66
N ARG A 126 -3.15 33.24 -9.26
CA ARG A 126 -2.04 33.11 -10.21
C ARG A 126 -2.07 31.71 -10.83
N SER A 127 -2.08 31.61 -12.15
CA SER A 127 -2.10 30.34 -12.88
C SER A 127 -0.92 29.43 -12.50
N GLY A 128 0.23 30.01 -12.18
CA GLY A 128 1.40 29.30 -11.66
C GLY A 128 1.15 28.63 -10.31
N ASP A 129 0.47 29.30 -9.37
CA ASP A 129 0.17 28.74 -8.05
C ASP A 129 -0.79 27.55 -8.18
N LEU A 130 -1.80 27.65 -9.05
CA LEU A 130 -2.74 26.56 -9.33
C LEU A 130 -2.04 25.34 -9.95
N ALA A 131 -1.16 25.57 -10.92
CA ALA A 131 -0.40 24.49 -11.54
C ALA A 131 0.56 23.83 -10.54
N ALA A 132 1.23 24.61 -9.69
CA ALA A 132 2.14 24.09 -8.67
C ALA A 132 1.40 23.23 -7.64
N THR A 133 0.26 23.71 -7.12
CA THR A 133 -0.57 22.91 -6.19
C THR A 133 -1.05 21.62 -6.84
N ALA A 134 -1.55 21.68 -8.07
CA ALA A 134 -2.05 20.48 -8.76
C ALA A 134 -0.93 19.46 -9.04
N MET A 135 0.29 19.90 -9.35
CA MET A 135 1.44 19.00 -9.49
C MET A 135 1.85 18.37 -8.16
N ALA A 136 1.84 19.14 -7.06
CA ALA A 136 2.13 18.62 -5.73
C ALA A 136 1.10 17.56 -5.30
N ASP A 137 -0.18 17.76 -5.62
CA ASP A 137 -1.24 16.77 -5.36
C ASP A 137 -1.02 15.47 -6.17
N VAL A 138 -0.57 15.57 -7.42
CA VAL A 138 -0.23 14.39 -8.25
C VAL A 138 0.99 13.65 -7.68
N GLU A 139 2.00 14.37 -7.19
CA GLU A 139 3.18 13.77 -6.54
C GLU A 139 2.84 13.07 -5.24
N ALA A 140 1.89 13.61 -4.46
CA ALA A 140 1.40 12.94 -3.26
C ALA A 140 0.77 11.55 -3.57
N LEU A 141 0.29 11.33 -4.79
CA LEU A 141 -0.23 10.02 -5.22
C LEU A 141 0.88 8.99 -5.49
N GLU A 142 2.17 9.37 -5.55
CA GLU A 142 3.27 8.42 -5.73
C GLU A 142 3.24 7.34 -4.65
N PHE A 143 3.12 7.74 -3.38
CA PHE A 143 3.07 6.80 -2.26
C PHE A 143 1.88 5.83 -2.37
N PHE A 144 0.73 6.32 -2.85
CA PHE A 144 -0.46 5.50 -3.05
C PHE A 144 -0.27 4.44 -4.15
N TYR A 145 0.29 4.83 -5.29
CA TYR A 145 0.48 3.91 -6.42
C TYR A 145 1.67 2.97 -6.23
N ALA A 146 2.77 3.44 -5.65
CA ALA A 146 3.95 2.62 -5.42
C ALA A 146 3.75 1.68 -4.23
N HIS A 147 3.24 2.17 -3.09
CA HIS A 147 3.27 1.38 -1.85
C HIS A 147 1.89 0.92 -1.42
N THR A 148 0.84 1.75 -1.53
CA THR A 148 -0.45 1.36 -0.95
C THR A 148 -1.19 0.29 -1.75
N THR A 149 -1.21 0.42 -3.08
CA THR A 149 -2.12 -0.39 -3.91
C THR A 149 -1.76 -1.88 -3.91
N ALA A 150 -0.51 -2.22 -4.25
CA ALA A 150 -0.07 -3.61 -4.33
C ALA A 150 0.04 -4.25 -2.93
N GLN A 151 0.54 -3.51 -1.94
CA GLN A 151 0.71 -4.02 -0.57
C GLN A 151 -0.63 -4.30 0.10
N LEU A 152 -1.65 -3.44 -0.09
CA LEU A 152 -2.97 -3.70 0.49
C LEU A 152 -3.62 -4.95 -0.13
N LEU A 153 -3.44 -5.16 -1.44
CA LEU A 153 -3.90 -6.37 -2.12
C LEU A 153 -3.16 -7.61 -1.61
N ALA A 154 -1.84 -7.56 -1.49
CA ALA A 154 -1.04 -8.66 -1.00
C ALA A 154 -1.38 -8.99 0.48
N ALA A 155 -1.46 -7.98 1.34
CA ALA A 155 -1.85 -8.13 2.74
C ALA A 155 -3.25 -8.76 2.89
N GLY A 156 -4.24 -8.27 2.12
CA GLY A 156 -5.59 -8.85 2.13
C GLY A 156 -5.60 -10.30 1.66
N THR A 157 -4.88 -10.62 0.59
CA THR A 157 -4.78 -11.98 0.04
C THR A 157 -4.15 -12.94 1.04
N VAL A 158 -3.03 -12.56 1.66
CA VAL A 158 -2.34 -13.37 2.66
C VAL A 158 -3.18 -13.53 3.92
N PHE A 159 -3.83 -12.46 4.39
CA PHE A 159 -4.70 -12.53 5.57
C PHE A 159 -5.89 -13.46 5.34
N THR A 160 -6.58 -13.33 4.20
CA THR A 160 -7.71 -14.21 3.86
C THR A 160 -7.25 -15.65 3.67
N GLY A 161 -6.18 -15.89 2.90
CA GLY A 161 -5.65 -17.24 2.67
C GLY A 161 -5.15 -17.90 3.96
N GLY A 162 -4.42 -17.15 4.78
CA GLY A 162 -3.96 -17.61 6.09
C GLY A 162 -5.12 -17.91 7.05
N SER A 163 -6.16 -17.07 7.07
CA SER A 163 -7.35 -17.31 7.88
C SER A 163 -8.08 -18.58 7.47
N VAL A 164 -8.24 -18.82 6.17
CA VAL A 164 -8.83 -20.07 5.64
C VAL A 164 -7.98 -21.27 6.05
N LEU A 165 -6.66 -21.19 5.89
CA LEU A 165 -5.75 -22.28 6.29
C LEU A 165 -5.84 -22.56 7.80
N LEU A 166 -5.87 -21.53 8.65
CA LEU A 166 -6.02 -21.69 10.10
C LEU A 166 -7.34 -22.38 10.46
N ILE A 167 -8.45 -22.01 9.80
CA ILE A 167 -9.75 -22.68 10.02
C ILE A 167 -9.67 -24.18 9.66
N LEU A 168 -8.97 -24.51 8.57
CA LEU A 168 -8.84 -25.90 8.10
C LEU A 168 -7.91 -26.75 8.98
N VAL A 169 -6.86 -26.14 9.54
CA VAL A 169 -5.93 -26.83 10.45
C VAL A 169 -6.58 -27.00 11.81
N GLU A 170 -7.01 -25.89 12.43
CA GLU A 170 -7.58 -25.90 13.77
C GLU A 170 -8.34 -24.58 14.06
N PRO A 171 -9.69 -24.58 14.10
CA PRO A 171 -10.49 -23.36 14.09
C PRO A 171 -10.24 -22.36 15.23
N TRP A 172 -9.83 -22.84 16.41
CA TRP A 172 -9.62 -21.96 17.57
C TRP A 172 -8.40 -21.04 17.41
N LEU A 173 -7.44 -21.38 16.54
CA LEU A 173 -6.28 -20.54 16.26
C LEU A 173 -6.69 -19.17 15.70
N LEU A 174 -7.78 -19.10 14.94
CA LEU A 174 -8.27 -17.85 14.38
C LEU A 174 -8.74 -16.88 15.47
N VAL A 175 -9.29 -17.39 16.57
CA VAL A 175 -9.72 -16.57 17.73
C VAL A 175 -8.53 -15.85 18.36
N ALA A 176 -7.32 -16.44 18.32
CA ALA A 176 -6.12 -15.81 18.83
C ALA A 176 -5.60 -14.67 17.91
N VAL A 177 -5.81 -14.79 16.59
CA VAL A 177 -5.28 -13.84 15.60
C VAL A 177 -6.23 -12.66 15.35
N LEU A 178 -7.55 -12.90 15.38
CA LEU A 178 -8.57 -11.90 15.07
C LEU A 178 -8.49 -10.62 15.91
N PRO A 179 -8.31 -10.65 17.24
CA PRO A 179 -8.20 -9.44 18.06
C PRO A 179 -7.00 -8.58 17.64
N VAL A 180 -5.85 -9.21 17.37
CA VAL A 180 -4.64 -8.51 16.95
C VAL A 180 -4.84 -7.87 15.58
N ALA A 181 -5.42 -8.61 14.63
CA ALA A 181 -5.74 -8.09 13.31
C ALA A 181 -6.72 -6.90 13.37
N ALA A 182 -7.75 -7.00 14.22
CA ALA A 182 -8.71 -5.92 14.43
C ALA A 182 -8.07 -4.67 15.04
N LEU A 183 -7.17 -4.83 16.02
CA LEU A 183 -6.42 -3.72 16.61
C LEU A 183 -5.53 -3.03 15.58
N LEU A 184 -4.79 -3.80 14.77
CA LEU A 184 -3.94 -3.25 13.72
C LEU A 184 -4.75 -2.50 12.65
N ALA A 185 -5.93 -3.01 12.28
CA ALA A 185 -6.82 -2.33 11.35
C ALA A 185 -7.44 -1.06 11.94
N ALA A 186 -7.68 -1.02 13.25
CA ALA A 186 -8.26 0.13 13.94
C ALA A 186 -7.24 1.23 14.28
N ALA A 187 -5.95 0.91 14.41
CA ALA A 187 -4.90 1.84 14.84
C ALA A 187 -4.85 3.17 14.05
N PRO A 188 -4.92 3.19 12.70
CA PRO A 188 -4.88 4.44 11.96
C PRO A 188 -6.05 5.39 12.28
N PHE A 189 -7.21 4.83 12.65
CA PHE A 189 -8.40 5.59 12.98
C PHE A 189 -8.35 6.14 14.41
N ALA A 190 -7.75 5.39 15.33
CA ALA A 190 -7.50 5.86 16.70
C ALA A 190 -6.55 7.07 16.69
N ASP A 191 -5.47 7.01 15.90
CA ASP A 191 -4.50 8.11 15.75
C ASP A 191 -5.10 9.34 15.05
N ALA A 192 -6.06 9.13 14.14
CA ALA A 192 -6.79 10.22 13.50
C ALA A 192 -7.69 10.96 14.51
N GLY A 193 -8.33 10.24 15.43
CA GLY A 193 -9.14 10.83 16.50
C GLY A 193 -8.31 11.59 17.54
N ALA A 194 -7.10 11.10 17.85
CA ALA A 194 -6.20 11.74 18.82
C ALA A 194 -5.62 13.09 18.35
N ARG A 195 -5.55 13.33 17.03
CA ARG A 195 -5.09 14.61 16.45
C ARG A 195 -6.18 15.67 16.34
N THR A 196 -7.44 15.32 16.66
CA THR A 196 -8.60 16.20 16.59
C THR A 196 -9.09 16.71 17.95
N VAL A 197 -8.36 16.38 19.04
CA VAL A 197 -8.58 16.85 20.41
C VAL A 197 -7.41 17.74 20.82
#